data_AF-A0A535U091-F1
#
_entry.id   AF-A0A535U091-F1
#
_cell.length_a   1.000
_cell.length_b   1.000
_cell.length_c   1.000
_cell.angle_alpha   90.00
_cell.angle_beta   90.00
_cell.angle_gamma   90.00
#
_symmetry.space_group_name_H-M   'P 1'
#
loop_
_entity.id
_entity.type
_entity.pdbx_description
1 polymer ?
#
loop_
_entity_poly.entity_id
_entity_poly.type
_entity_poly.pdbx_seq_one_letter_code
_entity_poly.pdbx_strand_id
1 'polypeptide(L)'
;MNHEIDATPGQFPEPPSNPEGGAPDPVNATLPSALSTRSWFARYRRLLIPAAGLVVVGAAAAAALVLVLTPRTSVEKMVPASVDVYAVANLDPSVSQKMNLLRAVHRFPDTSTDQKLAQQLDTALKDSGITFTGDIQPWLGAQVALAARIPQGNAEVPVALFVVSRDDAKAMAALTKLRAGSQGQKYRWHDTAYGGITITVGSPTTSTTPTSGALKAGAYAIVDHVVVIASSEALVHEIIDADQGRSARLTDSADYKATLSKLPADRLALAYVNGQSMISRLKTQLTTPLAASLAGIKGLGDAEAFQGAALALSARQDGIVADATVRLNAGKLSASTRDALAHAGHADSVIGWIPSSSDGFFAFASLNRTIQSALDQAGPDPSVRQATDSVGLTGPQGILQHLTGDFAVEAELDRSVFPSGAVMLGTDDATRMRSFFNGILGLAAEGQAGRPTNTTYRGVSITTMAIPGIATQDHFLPAFAVLDGMGVLASTPTELKAIIDAHKDHTAIGKDATYGAAAKASISNPASVFYLDLAKIVKAIETAPAGSVVQGLHLKTTGNLTPLRAFILTSDSSPDGMVERFVVILQ
;
A
#
# COMPACT_ATOMS: atom_id res chain seq x y z
N MET A 1 71.69 -72.34 6.53
CA MET A 1 73.14 -72.09 6.50
C MET A 1 73.60 -72.19 5.06
N ASN A 2 73.85 -71.04 4.41
CA ASN A 2 74.96 -70.75 3.50
C ASN A 2 74.68 -69.43 2.72
N HIS A 3 75.46 -68.42 3.08
CA HIS A 3 76.08 -67.28 2.36
C HIS A 3 75.45 -66.64 1.09
N GLU A 4 75.23 -65.30 1.17
CA GLU A 4 75.99 -64.20 0.49
C GLU A 4 76.25 -64.35 -1.05
N ILE A 5 76.10 -63.39 -1.98
CA ILE A 5 76.46 -61.94 -2.08
C ILE A 5 75.70 -61.27 -3.28
N ASP A 6 75.28 -60.01 -3.11
CA ASP A 6 75.19 -58.81 -4.01
C ASP A 6 74.69 -58.83 -5.49
N ALA A 7 73.79 -57.88 -5.82
CA ALA A 7 73.94 -56.81 -6.84
C ALA A 7 72.59 -56.14 -7.25
N THR A 8 72.52 -54.82 -7.05
CA THR A 8 71.49 -53.80 -7.44
C THR A 8 70.91 -53.91 -8.87
N PRO A 9 69.69 -53.39 -9.19
CA PRO A 9 69.46 -51.93 -9.35
C PRO A 9 68.02 -51.40 -9.06
N GLY A 10 67.90 -50.08 -8.81
CA GLY A 10 66.68 -49.29 -9.11
C GLY A 10 66.17 -48.37 -7.99
N GLN A 11 66.59 -47.09 -8.00
CA GLN A 11 66.00 -46.00 -7.22
C GLN A 11 64.55 -45.70 -7.66
N PHE A 12 63.64 -45.54 -6.68
CA PHE A 12 62.49 -44.65 -6.75
C PHE A 12 62.41 -43.83 -5.43
N PRO A 13 61.92 -42.58 -5.45
CA PRO A 13 62.21 -41.59 -4.42
C PRO A 13 61.35 -41.74 -3.16
N GLU A 14 61.93 -41.39 -2.01
CA GLU A 14 61.25 -41.24 -0.70
C GLU A 14 60.24 -40.08 -0.68
N PRO A 15 59.17 -40.18 0.13
CA PRO A 15 58.24 -39.08 0.37
C PRO A 15 58.87 -38.02 1.30
N PRO A 16 58.82 -36.72 0.97
CA PRO A 16 59.32 -35.69 1.86
C PRO A 16 58.35 -35.41 3.01
N SER A 17 58.97 -35.28 4.18
CA SER A 17 58.44 -34.83 5.46
C SER A 17 57.91 -33.40 5.44
N ASN A 18 56.91 -33.17 6.29
CA ASN A 18 56.36 -31.85 6.60
C ASN A 18 57.36 -31.00 7.39
N PRO A 19 57.40 -29.68 7.18
CA PRO A 19 57.67 -28.75 8.26
C PRO A 19 56.53 -27.73 8.46
N GLU A 20 56.50 -27.22 9.68
CA GLU A 20 55.49 -26.42 10.37
C GLU A 20 55.10 -25.08 9.71
N GLY A 21 53.89 -24.62 10.07
CA GLY A 21 53.69 -23.22 10.48
C GLY A 21 53.37 -22.20 9.39
N GLY A 22 52.15 -22.25 8.84
CA GLY A 22 51.54 -21.14 8.11
C GLY A 22 50.15 -20.86 8.67
N ALA A 23 49.91 -19.64 9.14
CA ALA A 23 48.59 -19.16 9.56
C ALA A 23 47.58 -19.35 8.42
N PRO A 24 46.34 -19.80 8.69
CA PRO A 24 45.32 -19.78 7.65
C PRO A 24 44.99 -18.33 7.32
N ASP A 25 45.11 -17.98 6.03
CA ASP A 25 44.64 -16.74 5.44
C ASP A 25 43.22 -16.41 5.92
N PRO A 26 42.87 -15.12 6.13
CA PRO A 26 41.51 -14.74 6.45
C PRO A 26 40.62 -15.18 5.30
N VAL A 27 39.79 -16.17 5.57
CA VAL A 27 38.67 -16.55 4.71
C VAL A 27 37.83 -15.29 4.60
N ASN A 28 37.93 -14.59 3.47
CA ASN A 28 36.92 -13.62 3.05
C ASN A 28 35.63 -14.41 2.82
N ALA A 29 34.96 -14.73 3.93
CA ALA A 29 33.57 -15.15 3.95
C ALA A 29 32.77 -13.93 3.50
N THR A 30 32.69 -13.75 2.19
CA THR A 30 31.65 -12.94 1.59
C THR A 30 30.33 -13.53 2.09
N LEU A 31 29.73 -12.87 3.09
CA LEU A 31 28.43 -13.22 3.63
C LEU A 31 27.50 -13.46 2.42
N PRO A 32 26.82 -14.61 2.32
CA PRO A 32 25.77 -14.75 1.33
C PRO A 32 24.77 -13.63 1.57
N SER A 33 24.57 -12.80 0.53
CA SER A 33 23.58 -11.74 0.52
C SER A 33 22.29 -12.25 1.17
N ALA A 34 21.83 -11.56 2.22
CA ALA A 34 20.63 -11.92 2.96
C ALA A 34 19.53 -12.37 2.00
N LEU A 35 19.11 -13.63 2.11
CA LEU A 35 17.97 -14.16 1.37
C LEU A 35 16.80 -13.21 1.66
N SER A 36 16.37 -12.47 0.63
CA SER A 36 15.23 -11.57 0.76
C SER A 36 13.99 -12.42 1.02
N THR A 37 13.65 -12.63 2.29
CA THR A 37 12.41 -13.26 2.72
C THR A 37 11.26 -12.34 2.36
N ARG A 38 10.76 -12.52 1.14
CA ARG A 38 9.58 -11.79 0.66
C ARG A 38 8.35 -12.27 1.40
N SER A 39 7.93 -11.49 2.39
CA SER A 39 6.63 -11.64 3.04
C SER A 39 5.49 -11.68 2.02
N TRP A 40 4.35 -12.28 2.39
CA TRP A 40 3.09 -12.22 1.64
C TRP A 40 2.76 -10.79 1.20
N PHE A 41 2.96 -9.81 2.10
CA PHE A 41 2.90 -8.38 1.80
C PHE A 41 3.82 -8.01 0.64
N ALA A 42 5.09 -8.46 0.62
CA ALA A 42 6.02 -8.20 -0.48
C ALA A 42 5.70 -8.92 -1.82
N ARG A 43 4.92 -10.01 -1.80
CA ARG A 43 4.42 -10.72 -3.01
C ARG A 43 3.26 -9.97 -3.67
N TYR A 44 2.27 -9.51 -2.91
CA TYR A 44 1.08 -8.82 -3.43
C TYR A 44 1.17 -7.29 -3.41
N ARG A 45 2.13 -6.71 -2.68
CA ARG A 45 2.51 -5.29 -2.76
C ARG A 45 2.83 -4.86 -4.19
N ARG A 46 3.32 -5.75 -5.06
CA ARG A 46 3.54 -5.43 -6.48
C ARG A 46 2.26 -5.33 -7.31
N LEU A 47 1.12 -5.77 -6.81
CA LEU A 47 -0.21 -5.55 -7.40
C LEU A 47 -0.95 -4.39 -6.68
N LEU A 48 -0.71 -4.22 -5.38
CA LEU A 48 -1.28 -3.14 -4.57
C LEU A 48 -0.56 -1.79 -4.75
N ILE A 49 0.75 -1.74 -5.03
CA ILE A 49 1.51 -0.48 -5.25
C ILE A 49 1.31 0.13 -6.64
N PRO A 50 1.15 -0.61 -7.75
CA PRO A 50 0.75 0.03 -9.00
C PRO A 50 -0.70 0.50 -8.92
N ALA A 51 -1.59 -0.26 -8.28
CA ALA A 51 -2.98 0.16 -8.06
C ALA A 51 -3.05 1.38 -7.12
N ALA A 52 -2.47 1.32 -5.91
CA ALA A 52 -2.43 2.44 -4.98
C ALA A 52 -1.52 3.58 -5.45
N GLY A 53 -0.44 3.32 -6.19
CA GLY A 53 0.49 4.34 -6.71
C GLY A 53 -0.05 5.08 -7.94
N LEU A 54 -0.73 4.40 -8.87
CA LEU A 54 -1.48 5.07 -9.95
C LEU A 54 -2.72 5.79 -9.40
N VAL A 55 -3.35 5.24 -8.36
CA VAL A 55 -4.51 5.85 -7.72
C VAL A 55 -4.11 7.03 -6.82
N VAL A 56 -2.96 7.02 -6.15
CA VAL A 56 -2.45 8.16 -5.34
C VAL A 56 -1.95 9.29 -6.24
N VAL A 57 -1.33 8.99 -7.38
CA VAL A 57 -0.95 10.01 -8.38
C VAL A 57 -2.20 10.58 -9.08
N GLY A 58 -3.26 9.78 -9.28
CA GLY A 58 -4.55 10.26 -9.77
C GLY A 58 -5.37 11.05 -8.72
N ALA A 59 -5.32 10.64 -7.45
CA ALA A 59 -6.09 11.25 -6.36
C ALA A 59 -5.49 12.60 -5.90
N ALA A 60 -4.16 12.78 -5.97
CA ALA A 60 -3.51 14.05 -5.65
C ALA A 60 -3.88 15.17 -6.64
N ALA A 61 -4.09 14.85 -7.92
CA ALA A 61 -4.55 15.81 -8.93
C ALA A 61 -6.05 16.14 -8.79
N ALA A 62 -6.86 15.16 -8.35
CA ALA A 62 -8.30 15.31 -8.14
C ALA A 62 -8.67 16.15 -6.90
N ALA A 63 -7.89 16.05 -5.81
CA ALA A 63 -8.17 16.73 -4.54
C ALA A 63 -8.14 18.26 -4.62
N ALA A 64 -7.38 18.83 -5.57
CA ALA A 64 -7.23 20.26 -5.71
C ALA A 64 -8.49 20.94 -6.29
N LEU A 65 -9.29 20.25 -7.10
CA LEU A 65 -10.41 20.87 -7.84
C LEU A 65 -11.74 20.93 -7.06
N VAL A 66 -11.82 20.35 -5.86
CA VAL A 66 -13.09 20.00 -5.17
C VAL A 66 -13.88 21.20 -4.63
N LEU A 67 -13.36 22.42 -4.73
CA LEU A 67 -14.06 23.63 -4.32
C LEU A 67 -14.44 24.40 -5.58
N VAL A 68 -15.68 24.24 -6.07
CA VAL A 68 -16.53 25.26 -6.75
C VAL A 68 -17.62 24.57 -7.62
N LEU A 69 -18.91 24.82 -7.28
CA LEU A 69 -20.15 24.83 -8.13
C LEU A 69 -21.29 23.86 -7.81
N THR A 70 -22.36 23.87 -8.62
CA THR A 70 -23.72 23.31 -8.47
C THR A 70 -24.16 22.48 -9.73
N PRO A 71 -25.14 21.55 -9.64
CA PRO A 71 -25.21 20.32 -10.48
C PRO A 71 -26.09 20.36 -11.75
N ARG A 72 -25.94 19.34 -12.64
CA ARG A 72 -27.02 18.68 -13.44
C ARG A 72 -26.65 17.44 -14.31
N THR A 73 -25.38 17.09 -14.56
CA THR A 73 -25.02 15.95 -15.44
C THR A 73 -24.00 14.99 -14.79
N SER A 74 -24.13 13.68 -15.06
CA SER A 74 -23.14 12.67 -14.67
C SER A 74 -22.31 12.26 -15.88
N VAL A 75 -20.99 12.35 -15.76
CA VAL A 75 -20.02 11.95 -16.79
C VAL A 75 -20.02 10.44 -17.02
N GLU A 76 -20.44 9.66 -16.03
CA GLU A 76 -20.24 8.21 -15.97
C GLU A 76 -20.94 7.49 -17.14
N LYS A 77 -22.07 8.01 -17.63
CA LYS A 77 -22.82 7.44 -18.77
C LYS A 77 -22.09 7.55 -20.12
N MET A 78 -21.09 8.43 -20.22
CA MET A 78 -20.35 8.66 -21.47
C MET A 78 -19.12 7.76 -21.58
N VAL A 79 -18.79 7.02 -20.52
CA VAL A 79 -17.57 6.22 -20.45
C VAL A 79 -17.81 4.86 -21.11
N PRO A 80 -17.09 4.52 -22.19
CA PRO A 80 -17.24 3.20 -22.83
C PRO A 80 -16.84 2.07 -21.87
N ALA A 81 -17.53 0.92 -21.94
CA ALA A 81 -17.22 -0.26 -21.11
C ALA A 81 -15.82 -0.85 -21.37
N SER A 82 -15.21 -0.50 -22.50
CA SER A 82 -13.87 -0.90 -22.95
C SER A 82 -12.72 -0.16 -22.24
N VAL A 83 -13.04 0.78 -21.35
CA VAL A 83 -12.06 1.50 -20.52
C VAL A 83 -11.49 0.57 -19.45
N ASP A 84 -10.18 0.66 -19.23
CA ASP A 84 -9.46 -0.12 -18.23
C ASP A 84 -9.41 0.60 -16.87
N VAL A 85 -9.27 1.92 -16.90
CA VAL A 85 -9.15 2.77 -15.71
C VAL A 85 -10.09 3.96 -15.85
N TYR A 86 -10.88 4.21 -14.83
CA TYR A 86 -11.78 5.36 -14.73
C TYR A 86 -11.54 6.08 -13.41
N ALA A 87 -11.38 7.40 -13.42
CA ALA A 87 -11.29 8.22 -12.23
C ALA A 87 -12.20 9.43 -12.35
N VAL A 88 -12.87 9.82 -11.27
CA VAL A 88 -13.77 10.98 -11.23
C VAL A 88 -13.61 11.73 -9.92
N ALA A 89 -13.60 13.05 -10.01
CA ALA A 89 -13.64 13.98 -8.89
C ALA A 89 -14.99 14.72 -8.92
N ASN A 90 -15.69 14.72 -7.79
CA ASN A 90 -16.91 15.48 -7.58
C ASN A 90 -16.52 16.86 -7.01
N LEU A 91 -16.72 17.89 -7.81
CA LEU A 91 -16.42 19.29 -7.48
C LEU A 91 -17.60 20.00 -6.77
N ASP A 92 -18.77 19.36 -6.83
CA ASP A 92 -19.93 19.68 -6.00
C ASP A 92 -20.35 18.43 -5.21
N PRO A 93 -19.59 18.05 -4.17
CA PRO A 93 -19.98 16.92 -3.35
C PRO A 93 -21.18 17.31 -2.46
N SER A 94 -21.78 16.35 -1.76
CA SER A 94 -22.91 16.64 -0.87
C SER A 94 -22.57 17.75 0.15
N VAL A 95 -23.60 18.44 0.66
CA VAL A 95 -23.42 19.53 1.65
C VAL A 95 -22.59 19.04 2.85
N SER A 96 -22.79 17.81 3.30
CA SER A 96 -21.98 17.17 4.35
C SER A 96 -20.51 17.07 3.96
N GLN A 97 -20.20 16.52 2.79
CA GLN A 97 -18.83 16.40 2.29
C GLN A 97 -18.14 17.75 2.15
N LYS A 98 -18.85 18.74 1.59
CA LYS A 98 -18.33 20.10 1.42
C LYS A 98 -17.99 20.74 2.77
N MET A 99 -18.91 20.67 3.73
CA MET A 99 -18.68 21.20 5.08
C MET A 99 -17.56 20.47 5.80
N ASN A 100 -17.48 19.14 5.66
CA ASN A 100 -16.43 18.32 6.26
C ASN A 100 -15.05 18.64 5.65
N LEU A 101 -14.96 18.73 4.32
CA LEU A 101 -13.74 19.09 3.62
C LEU A 101 -13.28 20.51 3.98
N LEU A 102 -14.18 21.49 3.99
CA LEU A 102 -13.87 22.84 4.42
C LEU A 102 -13.35 22.85 5.87
N ARG A 103 -13.99 22.13 6.79
CA ARG A 103 -13.50 22.00 8.17
C ARG A 103 -12.11 21.36 8.23
N ALA A 104 -11.86 20.32 7.43
CA ALA A 104 -10.57 19.65 7.36
C ALA A 104 -9.47 20.59 6.85
N VAL A 105 -9.74 21.32 5.76
CA VAL A 105 -8.80 22.29 5.17
C VAL A 105 -8.49 23.42 6.15
N HIS A 106 -9.49 24.06 6.76
CA HIS A 106 -9.28 25.18 7.70
C HIS A 106 -8.45 24.84 8.95
N ARG A 107 -8.23 23.55 9.27
CA ARG A 107 -7.36 23.14 10.38
C ARG A 107 -5.87 23.31 10.05
N PHE A 108 -5.51 23.45 8.77
CA PHE A 108 -4.12 23.67 8.36
C PHE A 108 -3.79 25.17 8.30
N PRO A 109 -2.62 25.59 8.83
CA PRO A 109 -2.28 27.00 9.01
C PRO A 109 -1.97 27.77 7.72
N ASP A 110 -1.68 27.11 6.60
CA ASP A 110 -1.35 27.75 5.31
C ASP A 110 -2.52 27.77 4.30
N THR A 111 -3.73 28.06 4.79
CA THR A 111 -4.93 28.02 3.94
C THR A 111 -5.32 29.37 3.35
N SER A 112 -4.40 29.93 2.55
CA SER A 112 -4.77 30.76 1.39
C SER A 112 -4.91 29.87 0.14
N THR A 113 -5.57 28.72 0.28
CA THR A 113 -5.50 27.58 -0.65
C THR A 113 -6.11 27.89 -1.99
N ASP A 114 -7.26 28.57 -2.04
CA ASP A 114 -7.97 28.80 -3.30
C ASP A 114 -7.19 29.75 -4.22
N GLN A 115 -6.68 30.86 -3.69
CA GLN A 115 -5.90 31.81 -4.47
C GLN A 115 -4.52 31.25 -4.85
N LYS A 116 -3.82 30.59 -3.93
CA LYS A 116 -2.52 29.96 -4.24
C LYS A 116 -2.67 28.82 -5.25
N LEU A 117 -3.73 28.02 -5.12
CA LEU A 117 -4.00 26.93 -6.04
C LEU A 117 -4.39 27.45 -7.41
N ALA A 118 -5.31 28.42 -7.49
CA ALA A 118 -5.67 29.08 -8.74
C ALA A 118 -4.42 29.69 -9.40
N GLN A 119 -3.54 30.35 -8.64
CA GLN A 119 -2.27 30.87 -9.13
C GLN A 119 -1.32 29.77 -9.63
N GLN A 120 -1.25 28.63 -8.95
CA GLN A 120 -0.43 27.49 -9.39
C GLN A 120 -0.98 26.86 -10.67
N LEU A 121 -2.30 26.73 -10.78
CA LEU A 121 -2.97 26.27 -12.00
C LEU A 121 -2.77 27.25 -13.16
N ASP A 122 -2.90 28.56 -12.90
CA ASP A 122 -2.61 29.62 -13.86
C ASP A 122 -1.13 29.59 -14.30
N THR A 123 -0.21 29.34 -13.37
CA THR A 123 1.22 29.18 -13.66
C THR A 123 1.49 27.95 -14.54
N ALA A 124 0.80 26.83 -14.28
CA ALA A 124 0.91 25.62 -15.09
C ALA A 124 0.35 25.82 -16.51
N LEU A 125 -0.68 26.66 -16.66
CA LEU A 125 -1.33 26.95 -17.92
C LEU A 125 -0.70 28.11 -18.70
N LYS A 126 0.30 28.80 -18.16
CA LYS A 126 0.91 30.00 -18.77
C LYS A 126 1.30 29.81 -20.25
N ASP A 127 1.79 28.62 -20.60
CA ASP A 127 2.29 28.30 -21.95
C ASP A 127 1.19 27.82 -22.89
N SER A 128 -0.06 27.66 -22.42
CA SER A 128 -1.21 27.21 -23.20
C SER A 128 -2.03 28.34 -23.82
N GLY A 129 -1.86 29.57 -23.33
CA GLY A 129 -2.65 30.73 -23.74
C GLY A 129 -4.01 30.84 -23.05
N ILE A 130 -4.32 29.97 -22.09
CA ILE A 130 -5.52 30.03 -21.24
C ILE A 130 -5.14 30.15 -19.76
N THR A 131 -6.06 30.64 -18.95
CA THR A 131 -5.96 30.75 -17.49
C THR A 131 -7.06 29.93 -16.82
N PHE A 132 -6.77 29.31 -15.69
CA PHE A 132 -7.77 28.65 -14.87
C PHE A 132 -8.84 29.65 -14.42
N THR A 133 -8.44 30.77 -13.81
CA THR A 133 -9.38 31.72 -13.19
C THR A 133 -10.29 32.39 -14.23
N GLY A 134 -9.73 32.80 -15.37
CA GLY A 134 -10.45 33.55 -16.40
C GLY A 134 -11.12 32.69 -17.46
N ASP A 135 -10.53 31.55 -17.82
CA ASP A 135 -10.95 30.78 -19.00
C ASP A 135 -11.50 29.38 -18.66
N ILE A 136 -11.24 28.80 -17.49
CA ILE A 136 -11.75 27.46 -17.11
C ILE A 136 -12.83 27.54 -16.03
N GLN A 137 -12.51 28.21 -14.93
CA GLN A 137 -13.38 28.34 -13.77
C GLN A 137 -14.77 28.88 -14.10
N PRO A 138 -15.00 29.78 -15.09
CA PRO A 138 -16.33 30.31 -15.39
C PRO A 138 -17.34 29.32 -16.00
N TRP A 139 -16.88 28.17 -16.53
CA TRP A 139 -17.76 27.15 -17.13
C TRP A 139 -17.58 25.75 -16.54
N LEU A 140 -16.51 25.49 -15.78
CA LEU A 140 -16.28 24.23 -15.06
C LEU A 140 -17.53 23.74 -14.30
N GLY A 141 -17.90 22.48 -14.44
CA GLY A 141 -19.10 21.93 -13.82
C GLY A 141 -18.81 21.21 -12.51
N ALA A 142 -19.77 20.39 -12.10
CA ALA A 142 -19.72 19.64 -10.84
C ALA A 142 -18.79 18.41 -10.86
N GLN A 143 -18.26 18.01 -12.02
CA GLN A 143 -17.41 16.82 -12.14
C GLN A 143 -16.29 16.99 -13.17
N VAL A 144 -15.15 16.38 -12.85
CA VAL A 144 -14.05 16.12 -13.80
C VAL A 144 -13.73 14.64 -13.73
N ALA A 145 -13.60 13.97 -14.87
CA ALA A 145 -13.24 12.57 -14.93
C ALA A 145 -12.14 12.29 -15.96
N LEU A 146 -11.41 11.22 -15.73
CA LEU A 146 -10.39 10.67 -16.61
C LEU A 146 -10.75 9.22 -16.93
N ALA A 147 -10.68 8.83 -18.19
CA ALA A 147 -10.76 7.45 -18.61
C ALA A 147 -9.52 7.08 -19.41
N ALA A 148 -8.98 5.88 -19.18
CA ALA A 148 -7.82 5.39 -19.90
C ALA A 148 -7.99 3.93 -20.32
N ARG A 149 -7.45 3.61 -21.49
CA ARG A 149 -7.28 2.25 -21.98
C ARG A 149 -5.80 1.89 -21.92
N ILE A 150 -5.43 0.80 -21.27
CA ILE A 150 -4.03 0.38 -21.19
C ILE A 150 -3.69 -0.39 -22.47
N PRO A 151 -2.77 0.07 -23.32
CA PRO A 151 -2.49 -0.58 -24.59
C PRO A 151 -1.66 -1.86 -24.37
N GLN A 152 -1.55 -2.70 -25.40
CA GLN A 152 -0.61 -3.83 -25.38
C GLN A 152 0.78 -3.37 -25.84
N GLY A 153 1.83 -3.85 -25.16
CA GLY A 153 3.21 -3.48 -25.46
C GLY A 153 3.52 -2.00 -25.19
N ASN A 154 4.39 -1.41 -26.02
CA ASN A 154 4.84 -0.02 -25.90
C ASN A 154 3.97 0.97 -26.68
N ALA A 155 2.76 0.57 -27.08
CA ALA A 155 1.82 1.47 -27.71
C ALA A 155 1.38 2.57 -26.73
N GLU A 156 0.89 3.67 -27.27
CA GLU A 156 0.45 4.80 -26.47
C GLU A 156 -0.88 4.51 -25.77
N VAL A 157 -1.04 5.03 -24.56
CA VAL A 157 -2.24 4.88 -23.73
C VAL A 157 -3.33 5.80 -24.27
N PRO A 158 -4.46 5.29 -24.83
CA PRO A 158 -5.59 6.14 -25.16
C PRO A 158 -6.21 6.68 -23.88
N VAL A 159 -6.35 8.00 -23.79
CA VAL A 159 -6.85 8.71 -22.61
C VAL A 159 -7.91 9.73 -23.05
N ALA A 160 -8.96 9.87 -22.24
CA ALA A 160 -9.96 10.90 -22.36
C ALA A 160 -10.16 11.63 -21.02
N LEU A 161 -10.20 12.96 -21.08
CA LEU A 161 -10.61 13.86 -20.03
C LEU A 161 -12.06 14.30 -20.30
N PHE A 162 -12.86 14.31 -19.25
CA PHE A 162 -14.25 14.74 -19.26
C PHE A 162 -14.39 15.86 -18.24
N VAL A 163 -14.94 16.99 -18.67
CA VAL A 163 -15.19 18.13 -17.79
C VAL A 163 -16.64 18.52 -17.97
N VAL A 164 -17.46 18.34 -16.94
CA VAL A 164 -18.83 18.86 -16.98
C VAL A 164 -18.75 20.36 -17.21
N SER A 165 -19.64 20.87 -18.05
CA SER A 165 -19.77 22.28 -18.36
C SER A 165 -21.09 22.77 -17.79
N ARG A 166 -21.03 23.88 -17.04
CA ARG A 166 -22.22 24.65 -16.64
C ARG A 166 -22.57 25.77 -17.62
N ASP A 167 -21.68 26.04 -18.58
CA ASP A 167 -21.80 27.11 -19.56
C ASP A 167 -21.00 26.75 -20.83
N ASP A 168 -21.67 26.08 -21.78
CA ASP A 168 -21.03 25.56 -22.99
C ASP A 168 -20.48 26.65 -23.90
N ALA A 169 -21.10 27.84 -23.88
CA ALA A 169 -20.62 28.97 -24.67
C ALA A 169 -19.24 29.42 -24.18
N LYS A 170 -19.07 29.52 -22.85
CA LYS A 170 -17.76 29.82 -22.24
C LYS A 170 -16.76 28.67 -22.40
N ALA A 171 -17.21 27.42 -22.31
CA ALA A 171 -16.35 26.26 -22.58
C ALA A 171 -15.81 26.28 -24.03
N MET A 172 -16.67 26.57 -25.00
CA MET A 172 -16.29 26.71 -26.41
C MET A 172 -15.34 27.89 -26.63
N ALA A 173 -15.56 29.02 -25.95
CA ALA A 173 -14.65 30.16 -26.00
C ALA A 173 -13.25 29.79 -25.47
N ALA A 174 -13.17 29.04 -24.37
CA ALA A 174 -11.92 28.56 -23.80
C ALA A 174 -11.17 27.61 -24.76
N LEU A 175 -11.88 26.67 -25.38
CA LEU A 175 -11.32 25.74 -26.39
C LEU A 175 -10.83 26.49 -27.63
N THR A 176 -11.57 27.53 -28.06
CA THR A 176 -11.15 28.40 -29.16
C THR A 176 -9.87 29.16 -28.82
N LYS A 177 -9.77 29.67 -27.59
CA LYS A 177 -8.57 30.36 -27.10
C LYS A 177 -7.37 29.39 -27.00
N LEU A 178 -7.59 28.17 -26.54
CA LEU A 178 -6.59 27.10 -26.51
C LEU A 178 -6.02 26.82 -27.92
N ARG A 179 -6.89 26.75 -28.94
CA ARG A 179 -6.48 26.57 -30.35
C ARG A 179 -5.64 27.74 -30.87
N ALA A 180 -6.00 28.95 -30.49
CA ALA A 180 -5.30 30.17 -30.90
C ALA A 180 -3.98 30.39 -30.14
N GLY A 181 -3.79 29.73 -28.98
CA GLY A 181 -2.61 29.81 -28.14
C GLY A 181 -1.35 29.20 -28.76
N SER A 182 -0.19 29.46 -28.15
CA SER A 182 1.12 29.05 -28.68
C SER A 182 1.29 27.53 -28.83
N GLN A 183 0.62 26.71 -28.01
CA GLN A 183 0.57 25.26 -28.21
C GLN A 183 -0.43 24.87 -29.30
N GLY A 184 -1.60 25.51 -29.33
CA GLY A 184 -2.64 25.23 -30.32
C GLY A 184 -2.21 25.54 -31.76
N GLN A 185 -1.40 26.57 -31.96
CA GLN A 185 -0.83 26.92 -33.27
C GLN A 185 0.13 25.86 -33.83
N LYS A 186 0.61 24.94 -32.99
CA LYS A 186 1.43 23.79 -33.43
C LYS A 186 0.58 22.66 -34.02
N TYR A 187 -0.74 22.86 -34.13
CA TYR A 187 -1.69 21.92 -34.70
C TYR A 187 -2.45 22.53 -35.88
N ARG A 188 -2.70 21.70 -36.89
CA ARG A 188 -3.70 21.93 -37.93
C ARG A 188 -5.02 21.42 -37.40
N TRP A 189 -5.97 22.33 -37.24
CA TRP A 189 -7.30 22.02 -36.72
C TRP A 189 -8.28 21.86 -37.88
N HIS A 190 -9.12 20.84 -37.82
CA HIS A 190 -10.30 20.73 -38.67
C HIS A 190 -11.48 20.22 -37.84
N ASP A 191 -12.68 20.56 -38.28
CA ASP A 191 -13.91 20.08 -37.67
C ASP A 191 -14.49 18.94 -38.50
N THR A 192 -14.97 17.91 -37.82
CA THR A 192 -15.67 16.76 -38.38
C THR A 192 -16.98 16.56 -37.60
N ALA A 193 -17.94 15.86 -38.19
CA ALA A 193 -19.23 15.60 -37.55
C ALA A 193 -19.43 14.10 -37.38
N TYR A 194 -19.82 13.68 -36.18
CA TYR A 194 -20.11 12.30 -35.87
C TYR A 194 -21.27 12.21 -34.87
N GLY A 195 -22.26 11.36 -35.16
CA GLY A 195 -23.43 11.21 -34.29
C GLY A 195 -24.20 12.51 -34.02
N GLY A 196 -24.14 13.48 -34.93
CA GLY A 196 -24.75 14.82 -34.74
C GLY A 196 -23.95 15.78 -33.85
N ILE A 197 -22.74 15.38 -33.42
CA ILE A 197 -21.83 16.20 -32.61
C ILE A 197 -20.66 16.66 -33.49
N THR A 198 -20.29 17.93 -33.37
CA THR A 198 -19.06 18.46 -33.95
C THR A 198 -17.85 18.08 -33.11
N ILE A 199 -16.87 17.46 -33.75
CA ILE A 199 -15.59 17.09 -33.17
C ILE A 199 -14.52 17.96 -33.82
N THR A 200 -13.71 18.61 -33.02
CA THR A 200 -12.52 19.32 -33.49
C THR A 200 -11.30 18.43 -33.33
N VAL A 201 -10.59 18.17 -34.42
CA VAL A 201 -9.40 17.33 -34.46
C VAL A 201 -8.17 18.18 -34.75
N GLY A 202 -7.14 18.04 -33.92
CA GLY A 202 -5.86 18.69 -34.09
C GLY A 202 -4.80 17.69 -34.55
N SER A 203 -4.13 17.96 -35.67
CA SER A 203 -2.98 17.18 -36.15
C SER A 203 -1.70 18.02 -36.09
N PRO A 204 -0.55 17.50 -35.60
CA PRO A 204 0.68 18.29 -35.50
C PRO A 204 1.09 18.92 -36.84
N THR A 205 1.56 20.17 -36.83
CA THR A 205 1.97 20.90 -38.05
C THR A 205 3.35 20.48 -38.58
N THR A 206 4.17 19.84 -37.75
CA THR A 206 5.53 19.38 -38.09
C THR A 206 5.63 17.85 -38.03
N SER A 207 6.00 17.22 -39.15
CA SER A 207 6.19 15.76 -39.30
C SER A 207 7.54 15.27 -38.73
N THR A 208 7.96 15.73 -37.55
CA THR A 208 9.15 15.17 -36.90
C THR A 208 8.78 13.87 -36.19
N THR A 209 9.59 12.83 -36.44
CA THR A 209 9.49 11.49 -35.84
C THR A 209 9.28 11.59 -34.33
N PRO A 210 8.33 10.85 -33.72
CA PRO A 210 8.04 11.01 -32.30
C PRO A 210 9.23 10.55 -31.45
N THR A 211 10.01 11.49 -30.92
CA THR A 211 10.78 11.27 -29.69
C THR A 211 9.82 11.46 -28.50
N SER A 212 10.16 10.89 -27.34
CA SER A 212 9.42 11.12 -26.09
C SER A 212 9.32 12.63 -25.82
N GLY A 213 8.14 13.21 -26.04
CA GLY A 213 7.88 14.65 -25.99
C GLY A 213 7.35 15.30 -27.29
N ALA A 214 7.17 14.56 -28.38
CA ALA A 214 6.55 15.08 -29.61
C ALA A 214 5.04 15.38 -29.44
N LEU A 215 4.55 16.43 -30.11
CA LEU A 215 3.13 16.79 -30.20
C LEU A 215 2.36 15.70 -30.94
N LYS A 216 1.18 15.32 -30.44
CA LYS A 216 0.38 14.23 -30.99
C LYS A 216 -1.03 14.66 -31.30
N ALA A 217 -1.62 14.02 -32.31
CA ALA A 217 -3.00 14.29 -32.68
C ALA A 217 -3.93 14.05 -31.49
N GLY A 218 -4.94 14.91 -31.38
CA GLY A 218 -5.94 14.84 -30.32
C GLY A 218 -7.26 15.40 -30.84
N ALA A 219 -8.34 15.09 -30.14
CA ALA A 219 -9.66 15.55 -30.52
C ALA A 219 -10.43 16.05 -29.30
N TYR A 220 -11.30 17.03 -29.49
CA TYR A 220 -12.24 17.44 -28.46
C TYR A 220 -13.64 17.66 -29.02
N ALA A 221 -14.65 17.53 -28.16
CA ALA A 221 -16.05 17.80 -28.46
C ALA A 221 -16.78 18.26 -27.21
N ILE A 222 -17.93 18.92 -27.37
CA ILE A 222 -18.89 19.13 -26.29
C ILE A 222 -20.07 18.18 -26.54
N VAL A 223 -20.26 17.21 -25.65
CA VAL A 223 -21.31 16.18 -25.72
C VAL A 223 -22.17 16.32 -24.47
N ASP A 224 -23.47 16.58 -24.61
CA ASP A 224 -24.43 16.72 -23.50
C ASP A 224 -23.88 17.50 -22.28
N HIS A 225 -23.45 18.75 -22.52
CA HIS A 225 -22.84 19.63 -21.52
C HIS A 225 -21.56 19.08 -20.87
N VAL A 226 -20.80 18.22 -21.57
CA VAL A 226 -19.49 17.73 -21.13
C VAL A 226 -18.45 18.01 -22.20
N VAL A 227 -17.40 18.73 -21.83
CA VAL A 227 -16.20 18.88 -22.65
C VAL A 227 -15.42 17.56 -22.57
N VAL A 228 -15.32 16.87 -23.71
CA VAL A 228 -14.54 15.66 -23.89
C VAL A 228 -13.26 16.03 -24.63
N ILE A 229 -12.09 15.76 -24.04
CA ILE A 229 -10.78 15.90 -24.68
C ILE A 229 -10.13 14.53 -24.70
N ALA A 230 -9.84 13.99 -25.88
CA ALA A 230 -9.31 12.65 -26.04
C ALA A 230 -8.05 12.62 -26.89
N SER A 231 -7.23 11.58 -26.66
CA SER A 231 -6.00 11.33 -27.41
C SER A 231 -6.23 10.95 -28.88
N SER A 232 -7.47 10.73 -29.32
CA SER A 232 -7.80 10.44 -30.72
C SER A 232 -9.28 10.72 -31.03
N GLU A 233 -9.57 11.02 -32.30
CA GLU A 233 -10.95 11.13 -32.82
C GLU A 233 -11.75 9.84 -32.61
N ALA A 234 -11.12 8.68 -32.84
CA ALA A 234 -11.77 7.39 -32.63
C ALA A 234 -12.27 7.19 -31.19
N LEU A 235 -11.51 7.65 -30.18
CA LEU A 235 -11.95 7.58 -28.79
C LEU A 235 -13.13 8.55 -28.52
N VAL A 236 -13.18 9.71 -29.18
CA VAL A 236 -14.35 10.61 -29.11
C VAL A 236 -15.58 9.95 -29.73
N HIS A 237 -15.44 9.21 -30.85
CA HIS A 237 -16.54 8.45 -31.43
C HIS A 237 -17.09 7.40 -30.46
N GLU A 238 -16.21 6.62 -29.82
CA GLU A 238 -16.62 5.62 -28.83
C GLU A 238 -17.39 6.26 -27.65
N ILE A 239 -16.96 7.44 -27.20
CA ILE A 239 -17.60 8.20 -26.13
C ILE A 239 -18.99 8.71 -26.55
N ILE A 240 -19.12 9.26 -27.76
CA ILE A 240 -20.42 9.68 -28.32
C ILE A 240 -21.36 8.49 -28.46
N ASP A 241 -20.86 7.34 -28.93
CA ASP A 241 -21.64 6.11 -29.04
C ASP A 241 -22.11 5.61 -27.68
N ALA A 242 -21.26 5.69 -26.65
CA ALA A 242 -21.62 5.31 -25.29
C ALA A 242 -22.71 6.22 -24.73
N ASP A 243 -22.58 7.54 -24.85
CA ASP A 243 -23.58 8.52 -24.40
C ASP A 243 -24.94 8.31 -25.07
N GLN A 244 -24.93 8.06 -26.39
CA GLN A 244 -26.15 7.83 -27.18
C GLN A 244 -26.71 6.40 -27.05
N GLY A 245 -26.13 5.55 -26.20
CA GLY A 245 -26.57 4.18 -25.99
C GLY A 245 -26.35 3.26 -27.20
N ARG A 246 -25.50 3.66 -28.15
CA ARG A 246 -25.10 2.88 -29.32
C ARG A 246 -23.97 1.88 -29.00
N SER A 247 -23.29 2.04 -27.86
CA SER A 247 -22.29 1.12 -27.35
C SER A 247 -22.47 0.84 -25.84
N ALA A 248 -21.82 -0.22 -25.35
CA ALA A 248 -21.87 -0.59 -23.94
C ALA A 248 -21.15 0.45 -23.07
N ARG A 249 -21.79 0.88 -21.97
CA ARG A 249 -21.25 1.86 -21.02
C ARG A 249 -20.62 1.18 -19.81
N LEU A 250 -19.60 1.80 -19.25
CA LEU A 250 -18.96 1.32 -18.02
C LEU A 250 -19.97 1.20 -16.87
N THR A 251 -20.88 2.16 -16.75
CA THR A 251 -21.92 2.18 -15.71
C THR A 251 -22.92 1.04 -15.81
N ASP A 252 -23.05 0.40 -16.98
CA ASP A 252 -23.98 -0.72 -17.16
C ASP A 252 -23.34 -2.07 -16.79
N SER A 253 -22.00 -2.10 -16.63
CA SER A 253 -21.26 -3.30 -16.26
C SER A 253 -21.62 -3.83 -14.87
N ALA A 254 -21.89 -5.13 -14.78
CA ALA A 254 -22.14 -5.81 -13.51
C ALA A 254 -20.92 -5.76 -12.58
N ASP A 255 -19.71 -5.89 -13.12
CA ASP A 255 -18.46 -5.82 -12.34
C ASP A 255 -18.24 -4.42 -11.76
N TYR A 256 -18.54 -3.38 -12.55
CA TYR A 256 -18.48 -1.99 -12.07
C TYR A 256 -19.47 -1.76 -10.92
N LYS A 257 -20.76 -2.09 -11.12
CA LYS A 257 -21.81 -1.90 -10.11
C LYS A 257 -21.51 -2.67 -8.83
N ALA A 258 -21.09 -3.92 -8.93
CA ALA A 258 -20.81 -4.75 -7.77
C ALA A 258 -19.46 -4.43 -7.10
N THR A 259 -18.52 -3.76 -7.78
CA THR A 259 -17.33 -3.18 -7.13
C THR A 259 -17.71 -1.93 -6.34
N LEU A 260 -18.50 -1.03 -6.93
CA LEU A 260 -18.90 0.21 -6.27
C LEU A 260 -19.87 -0.02 -5.09
N SER A 261 -20.62 -1.12 -5.06
CA SER A 261 -21.52 -1.43 -3.94
C SER A 261 -20.79 -1.70 -2.61
N LYS A 262 -19.47 -1.94 -2.65
CA LYS A 262 -18.62 -2.09 -1.46
C LYS A 262 -18.04 -0.75 -0.97
N LEU A 263 -18.26 0.35 -1.71
CA LEU A 263 -17.73 1.68 -1.39
C LEU A 263 -18.84 2.65 -0.97
N PRO A 264 -18.50 3.72 -0.23
CA PRO A 264 -19.46 4.78 0.07
C PRO A 264 -20.04 5.43 -1.18
N ALA A 265 -21.35 5.60 -1.20
CA ALA A 265 -22.04 6.31 -2.29
C ALA A 265 -21.70 7.82 -2.27
N ASP A 266 -21.63 8.42 -1.08
CA ASP A 266 -21.26 9.82 -0.87
C ASP A 266 -19.73 9.95 -0.76
N ARG A 267 -19.11 10.47 -1.82
CA ARG A 267 -17.66 10.51 -2.00
C ARG A 267 -17.20 11.75 -2.76
N LEU A 268 -16.02 12.24 -2.43
CA LEU A 268 -15.34 13.33 -3.11
C LEU A 268 -14.72 12.88 -4.43
N ALA A 269 -14.17 11.67 -4.47
CA ALA A 269 -13.55 11.12 -5.66
C ALA A 269 -13.69 9.60 -5.70
N LEU A 270 -13.58 9.04 -6.91
CA LEU A 270 -13.56 7.61 -7.18
C LEU A 270 -12.49 7.31 -8.22
N ALA A 271 -11.73 6.25 -8.01
CA ALA A 271 -10.96 5.57 -9.05
C ALA A 271 -11.44 4.13 -9.16
N TYR A 272 -11.54 3.60 -10.37
CA TYR A 272 -11.98 2.25 -10.70
C TYR A 272 -11.05 1.64 -11.74
N VAL A 273 -10.75 0.36 -11.57
CA VAL A 273 -9.98 -0.47 -12.50
C VAL A 273 -10.83 -1.67 -12.92
N ASN A 274 -10.96 -1.87 -14.22
CA ASN A 274 -11.69 -2.97 -14.82
C ASN A 274 -10.83 -4.25 -14.85
N GLY A 275 -11.23 -5.27 -14.09
CA GLY A 275 -10.45 -6.50 -13.98
C GLY A 275 -10.47 -7.36 -15.23
N GLN A 276 -11.61 -7.47 -15.92
CA GLN A 276 -11.70 -8.26 -17.16
C GLN A 276 -10.77 -7.70 -18.24
N SER A 277 -10.80 -6.39 -18.44
CA SER A 277 -9.95 -5.72 -19.42
C SER A 277 -8.47 -5.87 -19.05
N MET A 278 -8.11 -5.71 -17.76
CA MET A 278 -6.72 -5.87 -17.29
C MET A 278 -6.19 -7.30 -17.45
N ILE A 279 -6.98 -8.33 -17.08
CA ILE A 279 -6.58 -9.73 -17.23
C ILE A 279 -6.34 -10.08 -18.69
N SER A 280 -7.23 -9.65 -19.59
CA SER A 280 -7.10 -9.93 -21.03
C SER A 280 -5.75 -9.41 -21.57
N ARG A 281 -5.31 -8.24 -21.10
CA ARG A 281 -4.02 -7.63 -21.47
C ARG A 281 -2.84 -8.38 -20.86
N LEU A 282 -2.95 -8.75 -19.59
CA LEU A 282 -1.92 -9.53 -18.90
C LEU A 282 -1.71 -10.89 -19.58
N LYS A 283 -2.78 -11.61 -19.94
CA LYS A 283 -2.71 -12.88 -20.69
C LYS A 283 -1.96 -12.75 -22.01
N THR A 284 -2.16 -11.62 -22.71
CA THR A 284 -1.53 -11.38 -24.01
C THR A 284 -0.06 -11.00 -23.87
N GLN A 285 0.35 -10.38 -22.77
CA GLN A 285 1.78 -10.13 -22.47
C GLN A 285 2.50 -11.39 -21.98
N LEU A 286 1.75 -12.33 -21.39
CA LEU A 286 2.26 -13.62 -20.92
C LEU A 286 2.49 -14.66 -22.04
N THR A 287 2.35 -14.30 -23.31
CA THR A 287 2.78 -15.16 -24.44
C THR A 287 4.20 -14.84 -24.93
N THR A 288 4.93 -14.00 -24.21
CA THR A 288 6.34 -13.63 -24.50
C THR A 288 7.34 -14.59 -23.81
N PRO A 289 8.61 -14.70 -24.26
CA PRO A 289 9.62 -15.55 -23.62
C PRO A 289 9.89 -15.20 -22.14
N LEU A 290 9.62 -13.94 -21.74
CA LEU A 290 9.67 -13.48 -20.35
C LEU A 290 8.59 -14.14 -19.47
N ALA A 291 7.50 -14.60 -20.07
CA ALA A 291 6.43 -15.29 -19.38
C ALA A 291 6.73 -16.77 -19.14
N ALA A 292 7.57 -17.41 -19.97
CA ALA A 292 8.07 -18.75 -19.71
C ALA A 292 8.94 -18.81 -18.45
N SER A 293 9.64 -17.71 -18.11
CA SER A 293 10.37 -17.59 -16.84
C SER A 293 9.46 -17.25 -15.65
N LEU A 294 8.31 -16.61 -15.89
CA LEU A 294 7.30 -16.31 -14.87
C LEU A 294 6.28 -17.44 -14.66
N ALA A 295 6.12 -18.36 -15.62
CA ALA A 295 5.25 -19.54 -15.52
C ALA A 295 5.73 -20.55 -14.45
N GLY A 296 6.99 -20.43 -14.01
CA GLY A 296 7.51 -21.14 -12.83
C GLY A 296 6.97 -20.60 -11.49
N ILE A 297 6.27 -19.46 -11.49
CA ILE A 297 5.63 -18.88 -10.30
C ILE A 297 4.22 -19.46 -10.18
N LYS A 298 4.05 -20.47 -9.30
CA LYS A 298 2.73 -20.97 -8.87
C LYS A 298 1.93 -19.79 -8.27
N GLY A 299 0.91 -19.29 -9.00
CA GLY A 299 0.08 -18.17 -8.55
C GLY A 299 -0.68 -17.39 -9.64
N LEU A 300 -0.42 -17.66 -10.93
CA LEU A 300 -1.14 -17.02 -12.05
C LEU A 300 -2.65 -17.32 -12.10
N GLY A 301 -3.10 -18.44 -11.50
CA GLY A 301 -4.53 -18.78 -11.43
C GLY A 301 -5.36 -17.75 -10.67
N ASP A 302 -4.80 -17.17 -9.59
CA ASP A 302 -5.49 -16.16 -8.80
C ASP A 302 -5.60 -14.81 -9.54
N ALA A 303 -4.72 -14.54 -10.50
CA ALA A 303 -4.83 -13.35 -11.34
C ALA A 303 -6.09 -13.39 -12.22
N GLU A 304 -6.53 -14.57 -12.67
CA GLU A 304 -7.78 -14.73 -13.43
C GLU A 304 -9.04 -14.53 -12.59
N ALA A 305 -8.89 -14.56 -11.25
CA ALA A 305 -9.98 -14.26 -10.34
C ALA A 305 -10.27 -12.76 -10.24
N PHE A 306 -9.36 -11.86 -10.66
CA PHE A 306 -9.56 -10.42 -10.52
C PHE A 306 -10.77 -9.91 -11.33
N GLN A 307 -11.74 -9.30 -10.65
CA GLN A 307 -12.96 -8.76 -11.28
C GLN A 307 -12.91 -7.24 -11.42
N GLY A 308 -12.31 -6.57 -10.44
CA GLY A 308 -12.15 -5.12 -10.45
C GLY A 308 -11.57 -4.62 -9.14
N ALA A 309 -11.11 -3.37 -9.15
CA ALA A 309 -10.68 -2.66 -7.95
C ALA A 309 -11.22 -1.23 -7.99
N ALA A 310 -11.45 -0.64 -6.82
CA ALA A 310 -11.81 0.76 -6.73
C ALA A 310 -11.28 1.41 -5.45
N LEU A 311 -11.07 2.72 -5.51
CA LEU A 311 -10.79 3.59 -4.37
C LEU A 311 -11.81 4.72 -4.35
N ALA A 312 -12.46 4.96 -3.22
CA ALA A 312 -13.26 6.16 -2.96
C ALA A 312 -12.58 7.04 -1.91
N LEU A 313 -12.58 8.36 -2.13
CA LEU A 313 -12.14 9.36 -1.15
C LEU A 313 -13.37 10.08 -0.60
N SER A 314 -13.44 10.29 0.71
CA SER A 314 -14.52 11.03 1.37
C SER A 314 -14.00 11.88 2.53
N ALA A 315 -14.72 12.94 2.86
CA ALA A 315 -14.48 13.79 4.02
C ALA A 315 -15.47 13.53 5.14
N ARG A 316 -14.94 13.53 6.36
CA ARG A 316 -15.67 13.41 7.62
C ARG A 316 -15.51 14.66 8.47
N GLN A 317 -16.36 14.81 9.46
CA GLN A 317 -16.28 15.93 10.40
C GLN A 317 -14.94 15.98 11.15
N ASP A 318 -14.34 14.82 11.38
CA ASP A 318 -13.12 14.59 12.14
C ASP A 318 -11.91 14.22 11.27
N GLY A 319 -12.03 14.20 9.94
CA GLY A 319 -10.92 13.74 9.10
C GLY A 319 -11.25 13.41 7.65
N ILE A 320 -10.35 12.68 7.00
CA ILE A 320 -10.47 12.20 5.62
C ILE A 320 -10.40 10.67 5.63
N VAL A 321 -11.22 10.03 4.78
CA VAL A 321 -11.27 8.57 4.63
C VAL A 321 -11.04 8.20 3.17
N ALA A 322 -10.21 7.18 2.96
CA ALA A 322 -10.12 6.48 1.69
C ALA A 322 -10.57 5.03 1.88
N ASP A 323 -11.55 4.59 1.09
CA ASP A 323 -12.03 3.21 1.06
C ASP A 323 -11.53 2.54 -0.22
N ALA A 324 -10.76 1.46 -0.10
CA ALA A 324 -10.31 0.65 -1.22
C ALA A 324 -11.03 -0.69 -1.20
N THR A 325 -11.36 -1.20 -2.38
CA THR A 325 -11.91 -2.56 -2.53
C THR A 325 -11.28 -3.26 -3.72
N VAL A 326 -11.06 -4.57 -3.56
CA VAL A 326 -10.64 -5.48 -4.61
C VAL A 326 -11.67 -6.60 -4.67
N ARG A 327 -12.21 -6.87 -5.86
CA ARG A 327 -13.15 -7.96 -6.08
C ARG A 327 -12.50 -9.13 -6.80
N LEU A 328 -12.80 -10.32 -6.31
CA LEU A 328 -12.25 -11.58 -6.77
C LEU A 328 -13.37 -12.59 -7.02
N ASN A 329 -13.23 -13.38 -8.07
CA ASN A 329 -14.07 -14.54 -8.33
C ASN A 329 -13.57 -15.73 -7.51
N ALA A 330 -14.26 -16.02 -6.40
CA ALA A 330 -13.94 -17.13 -5.50
C ALA A 330 -13.78 -18.50 -6.21
N GLY A 331 -14.54 -18.73 -7.28
CA GLY A 331 -14.50 -19.97 -8.05
C GLY A 331 -13.21 -20.15 -8.86
N LYS A 332 -12.49 -19.05 -9.14
CA LYS A 332 -11.21 -19.06 -9.86
C LYS A 332 -9.98 -19.04 -8.95
N LEU A 333 -10.17 -18.80 -7.67
CA LEU A 333 -9.07 -18.81 -6.70
C LEU A 333 -8.58 -20.23 -6.41
N SER A 334 -7.30 -20.34 -6.06
CA SER A 334 -6.76 -21.55 -5.45
C SER A 334 -7.47 -21.87 -4.12
N ALA A 335 -7.44 -23.15 -3.71
CA ALA A 335 -8.05 -23.57 -2.44
C ALA A 335 -7.43 -22.84 -1.24
N SER A 336 -6.11 -22.66 -1.23
CA SER A 336 -5.39 -21.92 -0.18
C SER A 336 -5.78 -20.45 -0.13
N THR A 337 -5.89 -19.77 -1.27
CA THR A 337 -6.26 -18.34 -1.31
C THR A 337 -7.72 -18.15 -0.90
N ARG A 338 -8.62 -19.03 -1.34
CA ARG A 338 -10.03 -19.00 -0.95
C ARG A 338 -10.19 -19.19 0.56
N ASP A 339 -9.49 -20.16 1.13
CA ASP A 339 -9.53 -20.43 2.56
C ASP A 339 -8.96 -19.27 3.40
N ALA A 340 -7.87 -18.66 2.94
CA ALA A 340 -7.29 -17.48 3.58
C ALA A 340 -8.27 -16.30 3.62
N LEU A 341 -8.96 -16.03 2.51
CA LEU A 341 -9.95 -14.94 2.42
C LEU A 341 -11.23 -15.24 3.21
N ALA A 342 -11.68 -16.49 3.24
CA ALA A 342 -12.89 -16.91 3.96
C ALA A 342 -12.72 -16.82 5.47
N HIS A 343 -11.48 -16.96 5.95
CA HIS A 343 -11.16 -16.99 7.36
C HIS A 343 -10.11 -15.92 7.65
N ALA A 344 -10.43 -14.64 7.48
CA ALA A 344 -9.46 -13.56 7.73
C ALA A 344 -8.98 -13.54 9.20
N GLY A 345 -9.82 -14.01 10.12
CA GLY A 345 -9.65 -13.86 11.57
C GLY A 345 -9.98 -12.44 12.02
N HIS A 346 -9.89 -12.15 13.32
CA HIS A 346 -10.21 -10.83 13.90
C HIS A 346 -9.08 -10.37 14.82
N ALA A 347 -8.65 -9.12 14.70
CA ALA A 347 -7.54 -8.58 15.50
C ALA A 347 -7.95 -8.21 16.94
N ASP A 348 -9.24 -8.29 17.28
CA ASP A 348 -9.77 -7.82 18.58
C ASP A 348 -9.13 -8.53 19.78
N SER A 349 -8.83 -9.82 19.64
CA SER A 349 -8.18 -10.66 20.66
C SER A 349 -6.85 -10.08 21.13
N VAL A 350 -6.04 -9.57 20.20
CA VAL A 350 -4.70 -9.05 20.48
C VAL A 350 -4.69 -7.54 20.73
N ILE A 351 -5.66 -6.78 20.20
CA ILE A 351 -5.82 -5.35 20.50
C ILE A 351 -6.03 -5.11 22.01
N GLY A 352 -6.68 -6.05 22.70
CA GLY A 352 -6.87 -6.04 24.16
C GLY A 352 -5.58 -6.13 24.99
N TRP A 353 -4.42 -6.36 24.36
CA TRP A 353 -3.11 -6.46 25.01
C TRP A 353 -2.23 -5.23 24.80
N ILE A 354 -2.57 -4.40 23.80
CA ILE A 354 -1.75 -3.26 23.40
C ILE A 354 -1.88 -2.17 24.48
N PRO A 355 -0.78 -1.70 25.09
CA PRO A 355 -0.84 -0.63 26.08
C PRO A 355 -1.50 0.64 25.53
N SER A 356 -2.20 1.40 26.38
CA SER A 356 -2.71 2.72 25.99
C SER A 356 -1.60 3.75 25.75
N SER A 357 -0.38 3.49 26.23
CA SER A 357 0.78 4.35 26.03
C SER A 357 1.31 4.26 24.61
N SER A 358 1.16 3.12 23.90
CA SER A 358 1.72 2.88 22.58
C SER A 358 1.41 4.01 21.59
N ASP A 359 2.42 4.37 20.80
CA ASP A 359 2.34 5.41 19.76
C ASP A 359 1.93 4.83 18.41
N GLY A 360 2.11 3.52 18.23
CA GLY A 360 1.65 2.83 17.04
C GLY A 360 1.63 1.33 17.23
N PHE A 361 0.83 0.65 16.42
CA PHE A 361 0.80 -0.80 16.39
C PHE A 361 0.35 -1.35 15.04
N PHE A 362 0.67 -2.61 14.80
CA PHE A 362 0.11 -3.43 13.76
C PHE A 362 -0.38 -4.73 14.36
N ALA A 363 -1.68 -4.98 14.26
CA ALA A 363 -2.34 -6.19 14.71
C ALA A 363 -3.01 -6.88 13.53
N PHE A 364 -2.85 -8.20 13.42
CA PHE A 364 -3.58 -8.99 12.43
C PHE A 364 -3.80 -10.41 12.91
N ALA A 365 -4.83 -11.04 12.37
CA ALA A 365 -5.13 -12.44 12.66
C ALA A 365 -4.55 -13.38 11.58
N SER A 366 -4.58 -14.68 11.86
CA SER A 366 -4.18 -15.73 10.92
C SER A 366 -2.67 -15.78 10.59
N LEU A 367 -1.80 -15.37 11.52
CA LEU A 367 -0.34 -15.49 11.39
C LEU A 367 0.10 -16.93 11.09
N ASN A 368 -0.46 -17.90 11.80
CA ASN A 368 -0.15 -19.33 11.64
C ASN A 368 -0.32 -19.79 10.18
N ARG A 369 -1.43 -19.43 9.54
CA ARG A 369 -1.69 -19.72 8.12
C ARG A 369 -0.77 -18.94 7.18
N THR A 370 -0.43 -17.70 7.53
CA THR A 370 0.53 -16.90 6.76
C THR A 370 1.92 -17.55 6.75
N ILE A 371 2.38 -18.02 7.91
CA ILE A 371 3.66 -18.75 8.04
C ILE A 371 3.59 -20.09 7.30
N GLN A 372 2.52 -20.87 7.49
CA GLN A 372 2.33 -22.15 6.81
C GLN A 372 2.36 -21.98 5.28
N SER A 373 1.65 -20.97 4.75
CA SER A 373 1.69 -20.67 3.32
C SER A 373 3.08 -20.29 2.83
N ALA A 374 3.88 -19.58 3.63
CA ALA A 374 5.26 -19.23 3.27
C ALA A 374 6.17 -20.47 3.24
N LEU A 375 5.99 -21.39 4.18
CA LEU A 375 6.72 -22.66 4.23
C LEU A 375 6.35 -23.57 3.05
N ASP A 376 5.06 -23.70 2.74
CA ASP A 376 4.59 -24.49 1.60
C ASP A 376 5.15 -23.96 0.27
N GLN A 377 5.33 -22.64 0.17
CA GLN A 377 5.92 -21.98 -0.98
C GLN A 377 7.44 -22.15 -1.06
N ALA A 378 8.14 -22.23 0.07
CA ALA A 378 9.57 -22.53 0.12
C ALA A 378 9.85 -23.98 -0.33
N GLY A 379 8.86 -24.88 -0.20
CA GLY A 379 8.99 -26.27 -0.61
C GLY A 379 9.89 -27.08 0.33
N PRO A 380 10.38 -28.25 -0.08
CA PRO A 380 11.14 -29.17 0.78
C PRO A 380 12.60 -28.76 0.99
N ASP A 381 12.94 -27.46 0.91
CA ASP A 381 14.31 -26.96 1.05
C ASP A 381 14.89 -27.35 2.44
N PRO A 382 15.96 -28.17 2.49
CA PRO A 382 16.58 -28.59 3.74
C PRO A 382 17.10 -27.42 4.59
N SER A 383 17.57 -26.33 3.96
CA SER A 383 18.12 -25.17 4.67
C SER A 383 17.03 -24.39 5.40
N VAL A 384 15.88 -24.21 4.77
CA VAL A 384 14.70 -23.57 5.37
C VAL A 384 14.18 -24.42 6.53
N ARG A 385 14.07 -25.74 6.34
CA ARG A 385 13.68 -26.66 7.41
C ARG A 385 14.64 -26.61 8.59
N GLN A 386 15.94 -26.69 8.34
CA GLN A 386 16.94 -26.62 9.41
C GLN A 386 16.88 -25.30 10.17
N ALA A 387 16.72 -24.18 9.47
CA ALA A 387 16.63 -22.85 10.10
C ALA A 387 15.32 -22.66 10.90
N THR A 388 14.22 -23.25 10.45
CA THR A 388 12.92 -23.13 11.12
C THR A 388 12.76 -24.12 12.28
N ASP A 389 13.36 -25.31 12.16
CA ASP A 389 13.46 -26.28 13.26
C ASP A 389 14.39 -25.78 14.37
N SER A 390 15.51 -25.12 14.03
CA SER A 390 16.50 -24.65 15.03
C SER A 390 15.95 -23.56 15.97
N VAL A 391 15.03 -22.73 15.49
CA VAL A 391 14.33 -21.74 16.32
C VAL A 391 13.10 -22.30 17.03
N GLY A 392 12.72 -23.55 16.75
CA GLY A 392 11.49 -24.14 17.28
C GLY A 392 10.22 -23.58 16.62
N LEU A 393 10.30 -23.09 15.38
CA LEU A 393 9.11 -22.72 14.60
C LEU A 393 8.40 -23.99 14.10
N THR A 394 9.18 -24.90 13.51
CA THR A 394 8.73 -26.18 12.95
C THR A 394 9.34 -27.37 13.72
N GLY A 395 9.11 -28.59 13.21
CA GLY A 395 9.59 -29.82 13.82
C GLY A 395 8.62 -30.39 14.88
N PRO A 396 8.94 -31.54 15.49
CA PRO A 396 8.06 -32.21 16.45
C PRO A 396 7.75 -31.39 17.70
N GLN A 397 8.61 -30.41 18.01
CA GLN A 397 8.44 -29.51 19.14
C GLN A 397 8.08 -28.07 18.75
N GLY A 398 7.85 -27.81 17.46
CA GLY A 398 7.66 -26.47 16.92
C GLY A 398 6.38 -25.78 17.38
N ILE A 399 6.42 -24.46 17.50
CA ILE A 399 5.27 -23.65 17.93
C ILE A 399 4.20 -23.49 16.85
N LEU A 400 4.50 -23.69 15.56
CA LEU A 400 3.60 -23.33 14.46
C LEU A 400 2.20 -23.94 14.57
N GLN A 401 2.09 -25.20 14.98
CA GLN A 401 0.79 -25.89 15.15
C GLN A 401 0.02 -25.43 16.39
N HIS A 402 0.69 -24.70 17.28
CA HIS A 402 0.18 -24.19 18.55
C HIS A 402 -0.01 -22.67 18.52
N LEU A 403 0.17 -22.03 17.36
CA LEU A 403 -0.16 -20.62 17.16
C LEU A 403 -1.65 -20.49 16.85
N THR A 404 -2.37 -19.68 17.64
CA THR A 404 -3.80 -19.41 17.40
C THR A 404 -4.02 -18.57 16.14
N GLY A 405 -2.97 -17.84 15.72
CA GLY A 405 -3.00 -16.93 14.58
C GLY A 405 -3.05 -15.46 14.99
N ASP A 406 -3.28 -15.15 16.27
CA ASP A 406 -3.24 -13.77 16.77
C ASP A 406 -1.81 -13.22 16.74
N PHE A 407 -1.63 -12.04 16.17
CA PHE A 407 -0.35 -11.35 16.11
C PHE A 407 -0.52 -9.86 16.34
N ALA A 408 0.37 -9.28 17.15
CA ALA A 408 0.59 -7.83 17.12
C ALA A 408 2.07 -7.48 17.25
N VAL A 409 2.42 -6.33 16.71
CA VAL A 409 3.62 -5.59 17.07
C VAL A 409 3.20 -4.20 17.48
N GLU A 410 3.72 -3.70 18.60
CA GLU A 410 3.49 -2.34 19.06
C GLU A 410 4.81 -1.61 19.26
N ALA A 411 4.74 -0.29 19.23
CA ALA A 411 5.90 0.57 19.44
C ALA A 411 5.53 1.82 20.23
N GLU A 412 6.46 2.22 21.08
CA GLU A 412 6.46 3.48 21.82
C GLU A 412 7.77 4.24 21.55
N LEU A 413 7.65 5.52 21.23
CA LEU A 413 8.75 6.44 21.05
C LEU A 413 9.00 7.14 22.38
N ASP A 414 9.93 6.58 23.16
CA ASP A 414 10.40 7.23 24.38
C ASP A 414 11.36 8.41 24.06
N ARG A 415 11.74 9.16 25.11
CA ARG A 415 12.70 10.27 25.00
C ARG A 415 14.15 9.82 24.79
N SER A 416 14.45 8.52 24.84
CA SER A 416 15.81 7.96 24.85
C SER A 416 16.33 7.54 23.47
N VAL A 417 15.60 7.88 22.39
CA VAL A 417 16.02 7.70 20.98
C VAL A 417 16.00 6.23 20.52
N PHE A 418 15.64 5.28 21.39
CA PHE A 418 15.43 3.87 21.05
C PHE A 418 13.93 3.55 21.09
N PRO A 419 13.31 3.09 19.98
CA PRO A 419 11.93 2.64 20.03
C PRO A 419 11.83 1.45 20.98
N SER A 420 11.01 1.60 22.03
CA SER A 420 10.53 0.48 22.81
C SER A 420 9.36 -0.15 22.07
N GLY A 421 9.10 -1.42 22.36
CA GLY A 421 8.07 -2.16 21.67
C GLY A 421 8.14 -3.65 21.95
N ALA A 422 7.08 -4.35 21.55
CA ALA A 422 6.91 -5.77 21.74
C ALA A 422 6.23 -6.45 20.55
N VAL A 423 6.47 -7.75 20.45
CA VAL A 423 5.76 -8.69 19.58
C VAL A 423 4.89 -9.58 20.46
N MET A 424 3.63 -9.75 20.04
CA MET A 424 2.64 -10.58 20.72
C MET A 424 2.17 -11.69 19.78
N LEU A 425 2.12 -12.91 20.29
CA LEU A 425 1.78 -14.13 19.55
C LEU A 425 0.78 -14.98 20.34
N GLY A 426 -0.41 -15.20 19.80
CA GLY A 426 -1.40 -16.07 20.43
C GLY A 426 -0.99 -17.54 20.34
N THR A 427 -1.18 -18.29 21.43
CA THR A 427 -0.78 -19.69 21.54
C THR A 427 -1.66 -20.50 22.50
N ASP A 428 -1.84 -21.78 22.20
CA ASP A 428 -2.45 -22.76 23.12
C ASP A 428 -1.43 -23.56 23.95
N ASP A 429 -0.12 -23.41 23.68
CA ASP A 429 0.96 -24.13 24.38
C ASP A 429 2.02 -23.18 24.91
N ALA A 430 1.86 -22.79 26.17
CA ALA A 430 2.77 -21.87 26.84
C ALA A 430 4.18 -22.43 27.03
N THR A 431 4.36 -23.75 27.09
CA THR A 431 5.68 -24.36 27.28
C THR A 431 6.49 -24.26 25.99
N ARG A 432 5.85 -24.59 24.86
CA ARG A 432 6.47 -24.45 23.53
C ARG A 432 6.76 -23.01 23.20
N MET A 433 5.87 -22.08 23.53
CA MET A 433 6.07 -20.65 23.25
C MET A 433 7.31 -20.11 23.99
N ARG A 434 7.50 -20.50 25.27
CA ARG A 434 8.73 -20.14 26.01
C ARG A 434 9.98 -20.74 25.37
N SER A 435 9.90 -21.99 24.90
CA SER A 435 11.02 -22.62 24.17
C SER A 435 11.35 -21.89 22.87
N PHE A 436 10.32 -21.47 22.12
CA PHE A 436 10.44 -20.70 20.89
C PHE A 436 11.11 -19.35 21.12
N PHE A 437 10.68 -18.58 22.12
CA PHE A 437 11.33 -17.30 22.45
C PHE A 437 12.77 -17.47 22.93
N ASN A 438 13.07 -18.51 23.71
CA ASN A 438 14.44 -18.84 24.07
C ASN A 438 15.29 -19.16 22.82
N GLY A 439 14.73 -19.88 21.84
CA GLY A 439 15.40 -20.18 20.57
C GLY A 439 15.72 -18.92 19.76
N ILE A 440 14.75 -18.00 19.63
CA ILE A 440 14.95 -16.72 18.92
C ILE A 440 16.05 -15.89 19.59
N LEU A 441 16.02 -15.74 20.91
CA LEU A 441 17.01 -14.96 21.64
C LEU A 441 18.40 -15.61 21.61
N GLY A 442 18.46 -16.94 21.65
CA GLY A 442 19.70 -17.70 21.48
C GLY A 442 20.33 -17.46 20.11
N LEU A 443 19.54 -17.44 19.03
CA LEU A 443 20.04 -17.10 17.69
C LEU A 443 20.47 -15.63 17.59
N ALA A 444 19.70 -14.70 18.12
CA ALA A 444 20.01 -13.27 18.07
C ALA A 444 21.33 -12.92 18.78
N ALA A 445 21.73 -13.74 19.76
CA ALA A 445 23.01 -13.61 20.44
C ALA A 445 24.13 -14.50 19.84
N GLU A 446 23.93 -15.10 18.67
CA GLU A 446 24.89 -16.03 18.02
C GLU A 446 25.32 -17.18 18.95
N GLY A 447 24.41 -17.65 19.81
CA GLY A 447 24.69 -18.66 20.83
C GLY A 447 25.47 -18.16 22.06
N GLN A 448 25.83 -16.88 22.11
CA GLN A 448 26.51 -16.21 23.23
C GLN A 448 25.55 -15.49 24.17
N ALA A 449 24.26 -15.82 24.13
CA ALA A 449 23.28 -15.14 24.97
C ALA A 449 23.66 -15.21 26.46
N GLY A 450 23.46 -14.11 27.18
CA GLY A 450 23.61 -14.10 28.62
C GLY A 450 22.71 -15.14 29.28
N ARG A 451 23.05 -15.56 30.50
CA ARG A 451 22.19 -16.50 31.24
C ARG A 451 20.80 -15.86 31.44
N PRO A 452 19.71 -16.57 31.09
CA PRO A 452 18.37 -16.06 31.31
C PRO A 452 18.14 -15.81 32.80
N THR A 453 17.59 -14.66 33.13
CA THR A 453 17.19 -14.30 34.49
C THR A 453 15.67 -14.30 34.56
N ASN A 454 15.13 -14.96 35.59
CA ASN A 454 13.70 -15.04 35.80
C ASN A 454 13.29 -14.11 36.94
N THR A 455 12.27 -13.31 36.72
CA THR A 455 11.61 -12.51 37.74
C THR A 455 10.11 -12.76 37.70
N THR A 456 9.40 -12.43 38.76
CA THR A 456 7.94 -12.53 38.79
C THR A 456 7.35 -11.14 38.93
N TYR A 457 6.37 -10.83 38.08
CA TYR A 457 5.62 -9.59 38.13
C TYR A 457 4.13 -9.89 38.10
N ARG A 458 3.38 -9.46 39.12
CA ARG A 458 1.93 -9.72 39.25
C ARG A 458 1.54 -11.19 39.00
N GLY A 459 2.36 -12.13 39.49
CA GLY A 459 2.16 -13.58 39.31
C GLY A 459 2.52 -14.13 37.93
N VAL A 460 3.12 -13.32 37.05
CA VAL A 460 3.60 -13.70 35.72
C VAL A 460 5.11 -13.86 35.76
N SER A 461 5.63 -15.00 35.31
CA SER A 461 7.08 -15.18 35.13
C SER A 461 7.57 -14.44 33.90
N ILE A 462 8.52 -13.54 34.12
CA ILE A 462 9.25 -12.79 33.10
C ILE A 462 10.65 -13.37 33.00
N THR A 463 11.07 -13.73 31.79
CA THR A 463 12.43 -14.15 31.49
C THR A 463 13.14 -13.03 30.72
N THR A 464 14.29 -12.58 31.22
CA THR A 464 15.13 -11.56 30.56
C THR A 464 16.44 -12.18 30.11
N MET A 465 16.93 -11.76 28.94
CA MET A 465 18.18 -12.27 28.38
C MET A 465 19.00 -11.14 27.76
N ALA A 466 20.23 -10.96 28.23
CA ALA A 466 21.14 -9.98 27.65
C ALA A 466 21.74 -10.50 26.33
N ILE A 467 21.77 -9.64 25.31
CA ILE A 467 22.38 -9.94 24.02
C ILE A 467 23.71 -9.15 23.92
N PRO A 468 24.87 -9.83 23.92
CA PRO A 468 26.17 -9.16 23.80
C PRO A 468 26.27 -8.29 22.55
N GLY A 469 26.88 -7.12 22.65
CA GLY A 469 27.08 -6.21 21.51
C GLY A 469 25.87 -5.33 21.14
N ILE A 470 24.67 -5.64 21.63
CA ILE A 470 23.43 -4.85 21.39
C ILE A 470 22.90 -4.26 22.70
N ALA A 471 23.04 -4.97 23.82
CA ALA A 471 22.65 -4.48 25.14
C ALA A 471 23.58 -3.32 25.58
N THR A 472 23.21 -2.10 25.22
CA THR A 472 23.74 -0.90 25.90
C THR A 472 23.09 -0.81 27.28
N GLN A 473 23.83 -0.34 28.28
CA GLN A 473 23.68 -0.70 29.69
C GLN A 473 22.29 -0.55 30.36
N ASP A 474 21.25 0.02 29.75
CA ASP A 474 19.86 -0.03 30.25
C ASP A 474 18.75 0.12 29.18
N HIS A 475 19.09 0.26 27.88
CA HIS A 475 18.10 0.65 26.86
C HIS A 475 17.51 -0.51 26.05
N PHE A 476 18.16 -1.68 26.07
CA PHE A 476 17.68 -2.85 25.35
C PHE A 476 18.04 -4.12 26.14
N LEU A 477 17.02 -4.71 26.77
CA LEU A 477 17.12 -5.94 27.54
C LEU A 477 15.88 -6.80 27.22
N PRO A 478 15.96 -7.61 26.15
CA PRO A 478 14.82 -8.42 25.71
C PRO A 478 14.25 -9.25 26.84
N ALA A 479 12.93 -9.17 26.98
CA ALA A 479 12.17 -9.85 28.00
C ALA A 479 10.98 -10.55 27.36
N PHE A 480 10.66 -11.77 27.80
CA PHE A 480 9.45 -12.44 27.37
C PHE A 480 8.66 -13.02 28.54
N ALA A 481 7.35 -13.15 28.33
CA ALA A 481 6.44 -13.87 29.20
C ALA A 481 5.39 -14.59 28.35
N VAL A 482 4.75 -15.60 28.96
CA VAL A 482 3.58 -16.25 28.39
C VAL A 482 2.51 -16.34 29.46
N LEU A 483 1.35 -15.74 29.19
CA LEU A 483 0.20 -15.62 30.09
C LEU A 483 -1.10 -15.59 29.28
N ASP A 484 -2.17 -16.17 29.81
CA ASP A 484 -3.52 -16.18 29.22
C ASP A 484 -3.59 -16.47 27.71
N GLY A 485 -2.78 -17.42 27.23
CA GLY A 485 -2.73 -17.80 25.82
C GLY A 485 -1.99 -16.82 24.91
N MET A 486 -1.25 -15.86 25.46
CA MET A 486 -0.45 -14.90 24.71
C MET A 486 1.03 -14.99 25.11
N GLY A 487 1.90 -15.19 24.12
CA GLY A 487 3.33 -14.99 24.25
C GLY A 487 3.69 -13.55 23.91
N VAL A 488 4.40 -12.87 24.79
CA VAL A 488 4.87 -11.50 24.59
C VAL A 488 6.39 -11.48 24.65
N LEU A 489 7.03 -10.96 23.60
CA LEU A 489 8.47 -10.69 23.53
C LEU A 489 8.67 -9.19 23.38
N ALA A 490 9.16 -8.55 24.43
CA ALA A 490 9.38 -7.12 24.49
C ALA A 490 10.87 -6.76 24.47
N SER A 491 11.17 -5.57 23.99
CA SER A 491 12.51 -4.97 23.96
C SER A 491 13.08 -4.69 25.36
N THR A 492 12.23 -4.44 26.34
CA THR A 492 12.62 -4.19 27.74
C THR A 492 11.67 -4.86 28.74
N PRO A 493 12.10 -5.10 29.99
CA PRO A 493 11.19 -5.59 31.03
C PRO A 493 10.12 -4.56 31.42
N THR A 494 10.38 -3.26 31.23
CA THR A 494 9.40 -2.20 31.48
C THR A 494 8.25 -2.29 30.49
N GLU A 495 8.57 -2.44 29.21
CA GLU A 495 7.58 -2.64 28.14
C GLU A 495 6.71 -3.88 28.39
N LEU A 496 7.34 -5.01 28.73
CA LEU A 496 6.63 -6.24 29.04
C LEU A 496 5.66 -6.07 30.23
N LYS A 497 6.06 -5.31 31.26
CA LYS A 497 5.19 -5.01 32.41
C LYS A 497 4.01 -4.14 32.01
N ALA A 498 4.21 -3.14 31.16
CA ALA A 498 3.14 -2.28 30.65
C ALA A 498 2.07 -3.09 29.90
N ILE A 499 2.49 -4.07 29.09
CA ILE A 499 1.57 -5.01 28.40
C ILE A 499 0.81 -5.90 29.39
N ILE A 500 1.50 -6.44 30.41
CA ILE A 500 0.85 -7.24 31.46
C ILE A 500 -0.18 -6.40 32.21
N ASP A 501 0.14 -5.15 32.55
CA ASP A 501 -0.76 -4.24 33.25
C ASP A 501 -1.96 -3.86 32.36
N ALA A 502 -1.72 -3.51 31.10
CA ALA A 502 -2.78 -3.19 30.14
C ALA A 502 -3.82 -4.31 30.01
N HIS A 503 -3.36 -5.57 29.92
CA HIS A 503 -4.22 -6.74 29.86
C HIS A 503 -4.96 -7.00 31.18
N LYS A 504 -4.24 -7.03 32.31
CA LYS A 504 -4.81 -7.36 33.63
C LYS A 504 -5.76 -6.30 34.17
N ASP A 505 -5.48 -5.02 33.90
CA ASP A 505 -6.28 -3.90 34.40
C ASP A 505 -7.35 -3.46 33.39
N HIS A 506 -7.41 -4.10 32.22
CA HIS A 506 -8.32 -3.77 31.13
C HIS A 506 -8.19 -2.30 30.67
N THR A 507 -6.94 -1.81 30.67
CA THR A 507 -6.54 -0.44 30.27
C THR A 507 -5.81 -0.42 28.94
N ALA A 508 -5.98 -1.44 28.11
CA ALA A 508 -5.43 -1.51 26.76
C ALA A 508 -5.90 -0.34 25.87
N ILE A 509 -5.28 -0.22 24.68
CA ILE A 509 -5.44 0.87 23.72
C ILE A 509 -6.90 1.18 23.36
N GLY A 510 -7.81 0.21 23.47
CA GLY A 510 -9.25 0.41 23.32
C GLY A 510 -9.87 1.47 24.26
N LYS A 511 -9.19 1.81 25.37
CA LYS A 511 -9.58 2.90 26.28
C LYS A 511 -9.02 4.26 25.89
N ASP A 512 -8.02 4.32 25.01
CA ASP A 512 -7.48 5.58 24.53
C ASP A 512 -8.51 6.32 23.66
N ALA A 513 -8.70 7.61 23.93
CA ALA A 513 -9.73 8.40 23.27
C ALA A 513 -9.40 8.69 21.79
N THR A 514 -8.11 8.75 21.43
CA THR A 514 -7.66 8.98 20.06
C THR A 514 -7.82 7.73 19.23
N TYR A 515 -7.37 6.58 19.73
CA TYR A 515 -7.63 5.29 19.11
C TYR A 515 -9.13 5.01 19.02
N GLY A 516 -9.91 5.25 20.08
CA GLY A 516 -11.35 5.04 20.08
C GLY A 516 -12.09 5.90 19.05
N ALA A 517 -11.61 7.11 18.75
CA ALA A 517 -12.14 7.93 17.66
C ALA A 517 -11.77 7.36 16.28
N ALA A 518 -10.51 6.94 16.10
CA ALA A 518 -10.02 6.34 14.88
C ALA A 518 -10.75 5.02 14.57
N ALA A 519 -10.87 4.12 15.54
CA ALA A 519 -11.54 2.84 15.43
C ALA A 519 -13.04 2.97 15.07
N LYS A 520 -13.74 4.01 15.57
CA LYS A 520 -15.14 4.30 15.20
C LYS A 520 -15.30 4.71 13.73
N ALA A 521 -14.25 5.25 13.11
CA ALA A 521 -14.25 5.62 11.69
C ALA A 521 -13.84 4.45 10.77
N SER A 522 -13.23 3.41 11.32
CA SER A 522 -12.69 2.24 10.62
C SER A 522 -13.75 1.18 10.25
N ILE A 523 -13.30 0.09 9.62
CA ILE A 523 -14.11 -1.11 9.39
C ILE A 523 -14.45 -1.75 10.74
N SER A 524 -15.67 -2.26 10.89
CA SER A 524 -16.09 -2.99 12.10
C SER A 524 -15.46 -4.39 12.13
N ASN A 525 -14.93 -4.80 13.27
CA ASN A 525 -14.26 -6.10 13.51
C ASN A 525 -13.24 -6.47 12.43
N PRO A 526 -12.23 -5.61 12.18
CA PRO A 526 -11.29 -5.80 11.09
C PRO A 526 -10.37 -7.01 11.33
N ALA A 527 -9.98 -7.67 10.24
CA ALA A 527 -8.99 -8.74 10.26
C ALA A 527 -7.57 -8.23 10.55
N SER A 528 -7.29 -6.98 10.18
CA SER A 528 -6.05 -6.31 10.56
C SER A 528 -6.26 -4.82 10.85
N VAL A 529 -5.43 -4.30 11.75
CA VAL A 529 -5.38 -2.90 12.16
C VAL A 529 -3.94 -2.44 12.18
N PHE A 530 -3.64 -1.38 11.45
CA PHE A 530 -2.44 -0.58 11.60
C PHE A 530 -2.84 0.78 12.15
N TYR A 531 -2.22 1.23 13.23
CA TYR A 531 -2.55 2.48 13.90
C TYR A 531 -1.29 3.27 14.23
N LEU A 532 -1.37 4.59 14.11
CA LEU A 532 -0.37 5.56 14.55
C LEU A 532 -1.05 6.75 15.23
N ASP A 533 -0.57 7.10 16.42
CA ASP A 533 -0.87 8.36 17.09
C ASP A 533 0.07 9.45 16.58
N LEU A 534 -0.36 10.12 15.50
CA LEU A 534 0.44 11.14 14.84
C LEU A 534 0.71 12.34 15.75
N ALA A 535 -0.21 12.69 16.66
CA ALA A 535 -0.01 13.78 17.59
C ALA A 535 1.13 13.48 18.58
N LYS A 536 1.16 12.26 19.14
CA LYS A 536 2.28 11.82 20.01
C LYS A 536 3.60 11.76 19.22
N ILE A 537 3.59 11.21 18.02
CA ILE A 537 4.78 11.10 17.15
C ILE A 537 5.34 12.50 16.80
N VAL A 538 4.49 13.43 16.36
CA VAL A 538 4.92 14.80 16.02
C VAL A 538 5.50 15.49 17.26
N LYS A 539 4.85 15.36 18.42
CA LYS A 539 5.36 15.90 19.69
C LYS A 539 6.70 15.28 20.09
N ALA A 540 6.89 13.98 19.87
CA ALA A 540 8.17 13.31 20.12
C ALA A 540 9.28 13.85 19.22
N ILE A 541 9.00 14.10 17.93
CA ILE A 541 9.95 14.70 16.99
C ILE A 541 10.29 16.15 17.39
N GLU A 542 9.30 16.96 17.77
CA GLU A 542 9.49 18.36 18.18
C GLU A 542 10.30 18.50 19.49
N THR A 543 10.14 17.54 20.40
CA THR A 543 10.81 17.55 21.71
C THR A 543 12.10 16.74 21.75
N ALA A 544 12.50 16.16 20.61
CA ALA A 544 13.69 15.31 20.51
C ALA A 544 14.98 16.11 20.83
N PRO A 545 15.89 15.57 21.66
CA PRO A 545 17.17 16.21 21.96
C PRO A 545 18.02 16.47 20.70
N ALA A 546 18.82 17.55 20.75
CA ALA A 546 19.77 17.87 19.70
C ALA A 546 20.79 16.74 19.49
N GLY A 547 20.99 16.31 18.25
CA GLY A 547 21.86 15.20 17.86
C GLY A 547 21.17 13.83 17.80
N SER A 548 19.88 13.72 18.12
CA SER A 548 19.14 12.46 18.01
C SER A 548 18.87 12.05 16.56
N VAL A 549 18.75 10.74 16.30
CA VAL A 549 18.37 10.18 14.99
C VAL A 549 17.00 10.72 14.54
N VAL A 550 16.10 10.94 15.51
CA VAL A 550 14.76 11.48 15.30
C VAL A 550 14.80 12.98 14.98
N GLN A 551 15.79 13.74 15.47
CA GLN A 551 15.95 15.14 15.08
C GLN A 551 16.28 15.29 13.58
N GLY A 552 16.96 14.32 12.97
CA GLY A 552 17.17 14.28 11.51
C GLY A 552 15.86 14.19 10.72
N LEU A 553 14.77 13.78 11.36
CA LEU A 553 13.40 13.81 10.84
C LEU A 553 12.69 15.13 11.13
N HIS A 554 13.40 16.23 11.48
CA HIS A 554 12.80 17.56 11.56
C HIS A 554 12.15 17.89 10.21
N LEU A 555 10.83 17.71 10.16
CA LEU A 555 10.05 17.96 8.97
C LEU A 555 10.08 19.47 8.77
N LYS A 556 10.63 19.93 7.63
CA LYS A 556 10.67 21.36 7.23
C LYS A 556 9.27 22.03 7.19
N THR A 557 8.22 21.28 7.51
CA THR A 557 6.80 21.58 7.43
C THR A 557 6.05 21.22 8.73
N THR A 558 6.66 21.32 9.92
CA THR A 558 6.01 20.97 11.21
C THR A 558 4.61 21.58 11.37
N GLY A 559 4.41 22.83 10.94
CA GLY A 559 3.08 23.47 10.96
C GLY A 559 2.01 22.77 10.12
N ASN A 560 2.39 22.02 9.08
CA ASN A 560 1.45 21.25 8.25
C ASN A 560 1.09 19.89 8.84
N LEU A 561 1.76 19.46 9.92
CA LEU A 561 1.54 18.16 10.55
C LEU A 561 0.86 18.29 11.91
N THR A 562 0.94 19.46 12.55
CA THR A 562 0.22 19.79 13.79
C THR A 562 -1.27 19.43 13.75
N PRO A 563 -2.01 19.62 12.64
CA PRO A 563 -3.43 19.28 12.59
C PRO A 563 -3.71 17.78 12.54
N LEU A 564 -2.70 16.93 12.28
CA LEU A 564 -2.87 15.48 12.21
C LEU A 564 -2.90 14.90 13.62
N ARG A 565 -3.95 14.12 13.92
CA ARG A 565 -4.13 13.51 15.24
C ARG A 565 -3.80 12.02 15.22
N ALA A 566 -4.34 11.27 14.26
CA ALA A 566 -4.10 9.84 14.15
C ALA A 566 -4.24 9.34 12.71
N PHE A 567 -3.58 8.23 12.42
CA PHE A 567 -3.78 7.46 11.21
C PHE A 567 -4.17 6.04 11.60
N ILE A 568 -5.19 5.50 10.94
CA ILE A 568 -5.58 4.09 11.08
C ILE A 568 -5.86 3.50 9.71
N LEU A 569 -5.33 2.31 9.47
CA LEU A 569 -5.62 1.47 8.33
C LEU A 569 -6.22 0.17 8.85
N THR A 570 -7.42 -0.14 8.41
CA THR A 570 -8.09 -1.41 8.72
C THR A 570 -8.38 -2.17 7.45
N SER A 571 -8.23 -3.49 7.48
CA SER A 571 -8.63 -4.35 6.37
C SER A 571 -9.52 -5.49 6.84
N ASP A 572 -10.36 -5.93 5.92
CA ASP A 572 -11.15 -7.14 6.07
C ASP A 572 -11.21 -7.88 4.73
N SER A 573 -11.45 -9.18 4.79
CA SER A 573 -11.56 -10.02 3.60
C SER A 573 -12.72 -10.99 3.67
N SER A 574 -13.17 -11.35 2.48
CA SER A 574 -14.31 -12.21 2.23
C SER A 574 -14.01 -13.09 1.02
N PRO A 575 -14.72 -14.20 0.81
CA PRO A 575 -14.48 -15.07 -0.34
C PRO A 575 -14.53 -14.34 -1.70
N ASP A 576 -15.31 -13.25 -1.80
CA ASP A 576 -15.48 -12.44 -3.01
C ASP A 576 -14.53 -11.23 -3.12
N GLY A 577 -13.61 -11.04 -2.16
CA GLY A 577 -12.62 -9.97 -2.24
C GLY A 577 -12.17 -9.39 -0.90
N MET A 578 -11.59 -8.20 -0.97
CA MET A 578 -11.01 -7.49 0.17
C MET A 578 -11.49 -6.04 0.21
N VAL A 579 -11.58 -5.48 1.40
CA VAL A 579 -11.84 -4.06 1.64
C VAL A 579 -10.79 -3.52 2.60
N GLU A 580 -10.28 -2.34 2.29
CA GLU A 580 -9.36 -1.59 3.14
C GLU A 580 -9.93 -0.20 3.37
N ARG A 581 -9.76 0.31 4.59
CA ARG A 581 -10.12 1.68 4.94
C ARG A 581 -8.94 2.38 5.58
N PHE A 582 -8.56 3.50 4.99
CA PHE A 582 -7.57 4.44 5.49
C PHE A 582 -8.30 5.62 6.11
N VAL A 583 -7.97 5.97 7.34
CA VAL A 583 -8.55 7.13 8.02
C VAL A 583 -7.42 7.99 8.55
N VAL A 584 -7.49 9.27 8.22
CA VAL A 584 -6.67 10.31 8.85
C VAL A 584 -7.59 11.15 9.71
N ILE A 585 -7.38 11.12 11.02
CA ILE A 585 -8.11 11.95 11.99
C ILE A 585 -7.35 13.27 12.15
N LEU A 586 -8.10 14.37 12.12
CA LEU A 586 -7.60 15.73 12.31
C LEU A 586 -8.00 16.24 13.71
N GLN A 587 -7.24 17.22 14.24
CA GLN A 587 -7.49 17.89 15.53
C GLN A 587 -8.71 18.79 15.52
#